data_AF-A0A3Q8W0V7-F1
#
_entry.id   AF-A0A3Q8W0V7-F1
#
_cell.length_a   1.000
_cell.length_b   1.000
_cell.length_c   1.000
_cell.angle_alpha   90.00
_cell.angle_beta   90.00
_cell.angle_gamma   90.00
#
_symmetry.space_group_name_H-M   'P 1'
#
loop_
_entity.id
_entity.type
_entity.pdbx_description
1 polymer ?
#
loop_
_entity_poly.entity_id
_entity_poly.type
_entity_poly.pdbx_seq_one_letter_code
_entity_poly.pdbx_strand_id
1 'polypeptide(L)' 'MRLRLLLSAVFLPLFLAGAAYFGQWAADTGTGDSPGRGMLVVIAVVCGALALLAAADLLVVIRRLRSERGIPAPH' A
#
# COMPACT_ATOMS: atom_id res chain seq x y z
N MET A 1 5.75 -8.65 -21.77
CA MET A 1 6.24 -8.74 -20.37
C MET A 1 5.87 -7.53 -19.47
N ARG A 2 4.96 -6.61 -19.85
CA ARG A 2 4.55 -5.46 -19.00
C ARG A 2 3.45 -5.81 -17.97
N LEU A 3 2.56 -6.74 -18.33
CA LEU A 3 1.44 -7.17 -17.47
C LEU A 3 1.90 -7.85 -16.17
N ARG A 4 2.95 -8.66 -16.25
CA ARG A 4 3.50 -9.38 -15.08
C ARG A 4 4.17 -8.41 -14.09
N LEU A 5 4.78 -7.34 -14.60
CA LEU A 5 5.30 -6.22 -13.79
C LEU A 5 4.18 -5.44 -13.12
N LEU A 6 3.07 -5.17 -13.84
CA LEU A 6 1.88 -4.52 -13.26
C LEU A 6 1.24 -5.38 -12.16
N LEU A 7 1.02 -6.67 -12.42
CA LEU A 7 0.51 -7.62 -11.44
C LEU A 7 1.41 -7.66 -10.21
N SER A 8 2.71 -7.80 -10.40
CA SER A 8 3.67 -7.83 -9.29
C SER A 8 3.75 -6.50 -8.54
N ALA A 9 3.60 -5.37 -9.23
CA ALA A 9 3.62 -4.04 -8.64
C ALA A 9 2.37 -3.72 -7.80
N VAL A 10 1.23 -4.38 -8.06
CA VAL A 10 0.01 -4.28 -7.23
C VAL A 10 -0.01 -5.34 -6.13
N PHE A 11 0.41 -6.56 -6.44
CA PHE A 11 0.45 -7.66 -5.45
C PHE A 11 1.47 -7.42 -4.35
N LEU A 12 2.65 -6.87 -4.67
CA LEU A 12 3.70 -6.64 -3.68
C LEU A 12 3.30 -5.64 -2.57
N PRO A 13 2.78 -4.43 -2.87
CA PRO A 13 2.32 -3.51 -1.82
C PRO A 13 1.12 -4.06 -1.07
N LEU A 14 0.20 -4.77 -1.74
CA LEU A 14 -0.94 -5.41 -1.08
C LEU A 14 -0.48 -6.46 -0.05
N PHE A 15 0.50 -7.28 -0.42
CA PHE A 15 1.05 -8.31 0.45
C PHE A 15 1.85 -7.72 1.61
N LEU A 16 2.65 -6.68 1.36
CA LEU A 16 3.35 -5.94 2.41
C LEU A 16 2.38 -5.30 3.40
N ALA A 17 1.25 -4.77 2.92
CA ALA A 17 0.23 -4.16 3.78
C ALA A 17 -0.44 -5.20 4.69
N GLY A 18 -0.80 -6.36 4.13
CA GLY A 18 -1.30 -7.49 4.91
C GLY A 18 -0.28 -7.95 5.94
N ALA A 19 0.99 -8.11 5.56
CA ALA A 19 2.06 -8.49 6.46
C ALA A 19 2.30 -7.46 7.58
N ALA A 20 2.26 -6.16 7.25
CA ALA A 20 2.39 -5.09 8.23
C ALA A 20 1.20 -5.08 9.20
N TYR A 21 -0.03 -5.22 8.70
CA TYR A 21 -1.23 -5.30 9.53
C TYR A 21 -1.19 -6.51 10.48
N PHE A 22 -0.86 -7.69 9.96
CA PHE A 22 -0.69 -8.89 10.79
C PHE A 22 0.46 -8.76 11.80
N GLY A 23 1.60 -8.20 11.38
CA GLY A 23 2.73 -7.96 12.26
C GLY A 23 2.41 -6.97 13.37
N GLN A 24 1.63 -5.94 13.06
CA GLN A 24 1.19 -4.98 14.06
C GLN A 24 0.15 -5.56 15.00
N TRP A 25 -0.78 -6.37 14.49
CA TRP A 25 -1.74 -7.09 15.33
C TRP A 25 -1.03 -8.08 16.25
N ALA A 26 0.04 -8.75 15.78
CA ALA A 26 0.88 -9.60 16.61
C ALA A 26 1.63 -8.79 17.69
N ALA A 27 2.14 -7.60 17.34
CA ALA A 27 2.82 -6.71 18.29
C ALA A 27 1.87 -6.06 19.32
N ASP A 28 0.61 -5.83 18.96
CA ASP A 28 -0.41 -5.21 19.80
C ASP A 28 -1.06 -6.21 20.79
N THR A 29 -0.65 -7.48 20.77
CA THR A 29 -1.04 -8.46 21.80
C THR A 29 -0.46 -8.15 23.21
N GLY A 30 0.27 -7.04 23.36
CA GLY A 30 0.79 -6.52 24.63
C GLY A 30 -0.30 -5.97 25.54
N THR A 31 -0.51 -6.64 26.66
CA THR A 31 -1.43 -6.31 27.75
C THR A 31 -1.21 -4.90 28.32
N GLY A 32 -2.22 -4.02 28.25
CA GLY A 32 -2.52 -3.14 29.39
C GLY A 32 -2.67 -1.63 29.21
N ASP A 33 -2.65 -1.04 28.01
CA ASP A 33 -2.69 0.43 27.90
C ASP A 33 -4.04 1.01 27.47
N SER A 34 -4.71 1.64 28.44
CA SER A 34 -5.80 2.64 28.35
C SER A 34 -6.85 2.44 27.22
N PRO A 35 -8.13 2.14 27.56
CA PRO A 35 -9.23 1.78 26.63
C PRO A 35 -9.51 2.68 25.39
N GLY A 36 -8.77 3.75 25.15
CA GLY A 36 -8.86 4.58 23.93
C GLY A 36 -7.56 4.78 23.16
N ARG A 37 -6.37 4.57 23.75
CA ARG A 37 -5.10 4.93 23.10
C ARG A 37 -4.68 3.89 22.07
N GLY A 38 -4.81 2.60 22.39
CA GLY A 38 -4.58 1.51 21.43
C GLY A 38 -5.48 1.63 20.21
N MET A 39 -6.78 1.86 20.42
CA MET A 39 -7.75 2.01 19.33
C MET A 39 -7.41 3.19 18.39
N LEU A 40 -7.03 4.35 18.93
CA LEU A 40 -6.64 5.51 18.12
C LEU A 40 -5.36 5.24 17.31
N VAL A 41 -4.39 4.53 17.90
CA VAL A 41 -3.16 4.12 17.19
C VAL A 41 -3.49 3.15 16.07
N VAL A 42 -4.36 2.16 16.30
CA VAL A 42 -4.83 1.23 15.27
C VAL A 42 -5.50 1.98 14.12
N ILE A 43 -6.42 2.91 14.41
CA ILE A 43 -7.07 3.73 13.39
C ILE A 43 -6.06 4.58 12.62
N ALA A 44 -5.13 5.25 13.32
CA ALA A 44 -4.11 6.08 12.69
C ALA A 44 -3.21 5.26 11.77
N VAL A 45 -2.82 4.07 12.20
CA VAL A 45 -2.06 3.13 11.36
C VAL A 45 -2.86 2.69 10.16
N VAL A 46 -4.10 2.24 10.35
CA VAL A 46 -4.95 1.78 9.23
C VAL A 46 -5.14 2.91 8.23
N CYS A 47 -5.38 4.13 8.72
CA CYS A 47 -5.51 5.31 7.88
C CYS A 47 -4.21 5.63 7.13
N GLY A 48 -3.06 5.58 7.81
CA GLY A 48 -1.74 5.75 7.20
C GLY A 48 -1.43 4.68 6.16
N ALA A 49 -1.77 3.42 6.43
CA ALA A 49 -1.61 2.32 5.50
C ALA A 49 -2.48 2.52 4.26
N LEU A 50 -3.77 2.87 4.42
CA LEU A 50 -4.66 3.19 3.30
C LEU A 50 -4.14 4.36 2.47
N ALA A 51 -3.62 5.42 3.11
CA ALA A 51 -3.03 6.55 2.42
C ALA A 51 -1.78 6.16 1.62
N LEU A 52 -0.91 5.33 2.18
CA LEU A 52 0.26 4.79 1.48
C LEU A 52 -0.13 3.91 0.30
N LEU A 53 -1.16 3.08 0.45
CA LEU A 53 -1.72 2.27 -0.63
C LEU A 53 -2.25 3.15 -1.76
N ALA A 54 -3.04 4.16 -1.42
CA ALA A 54 -3.57 5.11 -2.39
C ALA A 54 -2.45 5.87 -3.12
N ALA A 55 -1.41 6.31 -2.41
CA ALA A 55 -0.26 6.97 -3.00
C ALA A 55 0.54 6.03 -3.93
N ALA A 56 0.74 4.77 -3.53
CA ALA A 56 1.44 3.78 -4.35
C ALA A 56 0.66 3.44 -5.62
N ASP A 57 -0.65 3.21 -5.51
CA ASP A 57 -1.53 2.99 -6.67
C ASP A 57 -1.48 4.18 -7.62
N LEU A 58 -1.65 5.40 -7.10
CA LEU A 58 -1.57 6.62 -7.91
C LEU A 58 -0.21 6.76 -8.62
N LEU A 59 0.89 6.50 -7.94
CA LEU A 59 2.23 6.55 -8.52
C LEU A 59 2.39 5.51 -9.64
N VAL A 60 1.86 4.29 -9.44
CA VAL A 60 1.85 3.23 -10.47
C VAL A 60 0.98 3.63 -11.66
N VAL A 61 -0.21 4.18 -11.43
CA VAL A 61 -1.11 4.69 -12.48
C VAL A 61 -0.42 5.78 -13.30
N ILE A 62 0.25 6.73 -12.65
CA ILE A 62 1.00 7.80 -13.31
C ILE A 62 2.17 7.22 -14.11
N ARG A 63 2.94 6.28 -13.53
CA ARG A 63 4.05 5.61 -14.23
C ARG A 63 3.56 4.83 -15.44
N ARG A 64 2.43 4.13 -15.32
CA ARG A 64 1.78 3.43 -16.42
C ARG A 64 1.39 4.42 -17.52
N LEU A 65 0.69 5.49 -17.17
CA LEU A 65 0.21 6.49 -18.12
C LEU A 65 1.36 7.20 -18.85
N ARG A 66 2.46 7.50 -18.16
CA ARG A 66 3.70 7.99 -18.78
C ARG A 66 4.33 6.97 -19.72
N SER A 67 4.35 5.70 -19.33
CA SER A 67 4.90 4.63 -20.16
C SER A 67 4.09 4.39 -21.44
N GLU A 68 2.78 4.62 -21.43
CA GLU A 68 1.96 4.56 -22.66
C GLU A 68 2.10 5.83 -23.53
N ARG A 69 2.28 7.02 -22.93
CA ARG A 69 2.52 8.27 -23.69
C ARG A 69 3.91 8.38 -24.30
N GLY A 70 4.87 7.58 -23.83
CA GLY A 70 6.25 7.57 -24.33
C GLY A 70 6.45 6.78 -25.64
N ILE A 71 5.39 6.33 -26.30
CA ILE A 71 5.47 5.76 -27.67
C ILE A 71 5.13 6.90 -28.64
N PRO A 72 6.11 7.67 -29.14
CA PRO A 72 5.88 8.57 -30.26
C PRO A 72 5.47 7.73 -31.47
N ALA A 73 4.34 8.09 -32.08
CA ALA A 73 3.91 7.49 -33.35
C ALA A 73 5.01 7.71 -34.40
N PRO A 74 5.44 6.65 -35.13
CA PRO A 74 6.35 6.83 -36.25
C PRO A 74 5.65 7.66 -37.33
N HIS A 75 6.37 8.68 -37.80
CA HIS A 75 6.02 9.55 -38.92
C HIS A 75 6.34 8.86 -40.25
#